data_AF-A0A3B8ZFU9-F1
#
_entry.id   AF-A0A3B8ZFU9-F1
#
_cell.length_a   1.000
_cell.length_b   1.000
_cell.length_c   1.000
_cell.angle_alpha   90.00
_cell.angle_beta   90.00
_cell.angle_gamma   90.00
#
_symmetry.space_group_name_H-M   'P 1'
#
loop_
_entity.id
_entity.type
_entity.pdbx_description
1 polymer ?
#
loop_
_entity_poly.entity_id
_entity_poly.type
_entity_poly.pdbx_seq_one_letter_code
_entity_poly.pdbx_strand_id
1 'polypeptide(L)'
;MLQAEPHDIFLRYALAMEMEKAGETQAALDLHSQLTTEQPPHVASFFRAAQIYHSIQDTESARSALRSGIQAARAAGDLHAAAEMGEMLTDLGRLGE
;
A
#
# COMPACT_ATOMS: atom_id res chain seq x y z
N MET A 1 -29.68 -5.54 6.28
CA MET A 1 -28.93 -4.31 6.59
C MET A 1 -27.53 -4.74 6.94
N LEU A 2 -26.53 -4.45 6.11
CA LEU A 2 -25.14 -4.79 6.43
C LEU A 2 -24.64 -3.75 7.43
N GLN A 3 -24.55 -4.14 8.70
CA GLN A 3 -23.81 -3.36 9.69
C GLN A 3 -22.41 -3.18 9.12
N ALA A 4 -22.03 -1.94 8.81
CA ALA A 4 -20.68 -1.62 8.40
C ALA A 4 -19.78 -1.95 9.60
N GLU A 5 -19.09 -3.09 9.53
CA GLU A 5 -18.09 -3.44 10.53
C GLU A 5 -16.91 -2.49 10.29
N PRO A 6 -16.63 -1.55 11.22
CA PRO A 6 -15.60 -0.52 11.01
C PRO A 6 -14.17 -1.12 10.92
N HIS A 7 -14.03 -2.42 11.17
CA HIS A 7 -12.78 -3.17 11.09
C HIS A 7 -12.65 -4.02 9.82
N ASP A 8 -13.64 -3.99 8.92
CA ASP A 8 -13.55 -4.76 7.68
C ASP A 8 -12.45 -4.18 6.77
N ILE A 9 -11.40 -4.98 6.58
CA ILE A 9 -10.23 -4.64 5.77
C ILE A 9 -10.64 -4.28 4.34
N PHE A 10 -11.63 -4.96 3.77
CA PHE A 10 -12.12 -4.70 2.42
C PHE A 10 -12.84 -3.35 2.34
N LEU A 11 -13.72 -3.04 3.31
CA LEU A 11 -14.41 -1.74 3.34
C LEU A 11 -13.44 -0.58 3.56
N ARG A 12 -12.46 -0.74 4.44
CA ARG A 12 -11.40 0.26 4.65
C ARG A 12 -10.56 0.42 3.41
N TYR A 13 -10.14 -0.67 2.75
CA TYR A 13 -9.39 -0.57 1.50
C TYR A 13 -10.19 0.13 0.39
N ALA A 14 -11.47 -0.21 0.23
CA ALA A 14 -12.35 0.45 -0.72
C ALA A 14 -12.49 1.95 -0.42
N LEU A 15 -12.61 2.34 0.86
CA LEU A 15 -12.65 3.73 1.26
C LEU A 15 -11.36 4.48 0.90
N ALA A 16 -10.17 3.88 1.10
CA ALA A 16 -8.90 4.49 0.69
C ALA A 16 -8.87 4.73 -0.83
N MET A 17 -9.37 3.78 -1.62
CA MET A 17 -9.42 3.90 -3.07
C MET A 17 -10.36 5.03 -3.52
N GLU A 18 -11.49 5.21 -2.85
CA GLU A 18 -12.40 6.33 -3.14
C GLU A 18 -11.80 7.68 -2.72
N MET A 19 -11.11 7.75 -1.58
CA MET A 19 -10.36 8.94 -1.14
C MET A 19 -9.25 9.31 -2.15
N GLU A 20 -8.52 8.32 -2.67
CA GLU A 20 -7.51 8.53 -3.71
C GLU A 20 -8.13 9.15 -4.96
N LYS A 21 -9.26 8.61 -5.44
CA LYS A 21 -10.00 9.16 -6.59
C LYS A 21 -10.53 10.57 -6.35
N ALA A 22 -10.89 10.89 -5.10
CA ALA A 22 -11.33 12.21 -4.69
C ALA A 22 -10.17 13.23 -4.57
N GLY A 23 -8.91 12.80 -4.74
CA GLY A 23 -7.73 13.64 -4.56
C GLY A 23 -7.36 13.85 -3.07
N GLU A 24 -7.98 13.10 -2.16
CA GLU A 24 -7.70 13.12 -0.72
C GLU A 24 -6.47 12.26 -0.40
N THR A 25 -5.36 12.53 -1.08
CA THR A 25 -4.14 11.70 -1.08
C THR A 25 -3.64 11.39 0.32
N GLN A 26 -3.62 12.39 1.22
CA GLN A 26 -3.13 12.21 2.58
C GLN A 26 -4.04 11.29 3.42
N ALA A 27 -5.36 11.39 3.23
CA ALA A 27 -6.32 10.54 3.93
C ALA A 27 -6.26 9.09 3.41
N ALA A 28 -6.11 8.92 2.09
CA ALA A 28 -5.91 7.60 1.48
C ALA A 28 -4.61 6.94 2.00
N LEU A 29 -3.52 7.69 2.09
CA LEU A 29 -2.24 7.23 2.65
C LEU A 29 -2.36 6.83 4.12
N ASP A 30 -3.06 7.62 4.94
CA ASP A 30 -3.28 7.30 6.35
C ASP A 30 -4.04 5.98 6.49
N LEU A 31 -5.11 5.80 5.73
CA LEU A 31 -5.91 4.58 5.77
C LEU A 31 -5.14 3.36 5.28
N HIS A 32 -4.37 3.48 4.19
CA HIS A 32 -3.47 2.42 3.75
C HIS A 32 -2.40 2.09 4.79
N SER A 33 -1.80 3.10 5.44
CA SER A 33 -0.84 2.91 6.52
C SER A 33 -1.45 2.16 7.71
N GLN A 34 -2.69 2.47 8.09
CA GLN A 34 -3.35 1.70 9.15
C GLN A 34 -3.52 0.23 8.74
N LEU A 35 -3.92 -0.05 7.49
CA LEU A 35 -4.10 -1.41 6.98
C LEU A 35 -2.81 -2.23 6.95
N THR A 36 -1.65 -1.59 6.77
CA THR A 36 -0.35 -2.27 6.82
C THR A 36 0.07 -2.65 8.24
N THR A 37 -0.56 -2.06 9.27
CA THR A 37 -0.30 -2.37 10.69
C THR A 37 -1.26 -3.40 11.30
N GLU A 38 -2.24 -3.88 10.52
CA GLU A 38 -3.17 -4.94 10.95
C GLU A 38 -2.43 -6.26 11.22
N GLN A 39 -3.11 -7.20 11.88
CA GLN A 39 -2.57 -8.53 12.18
C GLN A 39 -3.53 -9.62 11.67
N PRO A 40 -3.24 -10.26 10.52
CA PRO A 40 -2.06 -10.07 9.66
C PRO A 40 -2.09 -8.76 8.85
N PRO A 41 -0.92 -8.23 8.44
CA PRO A 41 -0.85 -6.98 7.71
C PRO A 41 -1.42 -7.13 6.31
N HIS A 42 -2.15 -6.11 5.83
CA HIS A 42 -2.75 -6.16 4.51
C HIS A 42 -1.73 -5.84 3.41
N VAL A 43 -1.23 -6.89 2.76
CA VAL A 43 -0.14 -6.82 1.78
C VAL A 43 -0.41 -5.83 0.64
N ALA A 44 -1.62 -5.83 0.08
CA ALA A 44 -1.99 -4.94 -1.03
C ALA A 44 -1.91 -3.45 -0.66
N SER A 45 -2.11 -3.10 0.62
CA SER A 45 -2.03 -1.71 1.07
C SER A 45 -0.62 -1.14 1.03
N PHE A 46 0.43 -1.95 1.17
CA PHE A 46 1.80 -1.50 0.96
C PHE A 46 2.04 -1.07 -0.49
N PHE A 47 1.55 -1.86 -1.44
CA PHE A 47 1.76 -1.57 -2.86
C PHE A 47 0.97 -0.36 -3.32
N ARG A 48 -0.26 -0.17 -2.83
CA ARG A 48 -1.02 1.07 -3.08
C ARG A 48 -0.37 2.30 -2.47
N ALA A 49 0.05 2.23 -1.20
CA ALA A 49 0.76 3.33 -0.56
C ALA A 49 2.01 3.73 -1.36
N ALA A 50 2.80 2.76 -1.83
CA ALA A 50 3.95 3.03 -2.68
C ALA A 50 3.61 3.72 -4.01
N GLN A 51 2.52 3.30 -4.67
CA GLN A 51 2.03 3.95 -5.89
C GLN A 51 1.60 5.40 -5.64
N ILE A 52 0.93 5.66 -4.53
CA ILE A 52 0.52 7.01 -4.16
C ILE A 52 1.75 7.88 -3.87
N TYR A 53 2.70 7.39 -3.06
CA TYR A 53 3.96 8.10 -2.79
C TYR A 53 4.73 8.42 -4.07
N HIS A 54 4.81 7.46 -5.00
CA HIS A 54 5.42 7.68 -6.30
C HIS A 54 4.69 8.77 -7.11
N SER A 55 3.35 8.76 -7.12
CA SER A 55 2.55 9.77 -7.82
C SER A 55 2.75 11.19 -7.29
N ILE A 56 3.12 11.36 -6.02
CA ILE A 56 3.43 12.66 -5.41
C ILE A 56 4.94 12.96 -5.37
N GLN A 57 5.74 12.19 -6.11
CA GLN A 57 7.20 12.30 -6.19
C GLN A 57 7.95 12.08 -4.86
N ASP A 58 7.31 11.44 -3.88
CA ASP A 58 7.94 11.02 -2.64
C ASP A 58 8.55 9.61 -2.79
N THR A 59 9.60 9.53 -3.61
CA THR A 59 10.27 8.27 -3.97
C THR A 59 10.84 7.54 -2.75
N GLU A 60 11.29 8.26 -1.73
CA GLU A 60 11.86 7.65 -0.52
C GLU A 60 10.80 6.91 0.29
N SER A 61 9.63 7.53 0.51
CA SER A 61 8.50 6.86 1.17
C SER A 61 7.98 5.69 0.33
N ALA A 62 7.94 5.82 -1.01
CA ALA A 62 7.55 4.72 -1.89
C ALA A 62 8.48 3.52 -1.74
N ARG A 63 9.81 3.73 -1.74
CA ARG A 63 10.81 2.67 -1.54
C ARG A 63 10.67 2.01 -0.17
N SER A 64 10.41 2.79 0.88
CA SER A 64 10.21 2.28 2.24
C SER A 64 8.98 1.37 2.33
N ALA A 65 7.85 1.81 1.75
CA ALA A 65 6.61 1.03 1.69
C ALA A 65 6.81 -0.29 0.93
N LEU A 66 7.49 -0.27 -0.22
CA LEU A 66 7.78 -1.48 -1.00
C LEU A 66 8.67 -2.47 -0.24
N ARG A 67 9.74 -2.01 0.41
CA ARG A 67 10.62 -2.88 1.20
C ARG A 67 9.89 -3.56 2.35
N SER A 68 8.99 -2.84 3.01
CA SER A 68 8.17 -3.39 4.10
C SER A 68 7.12 -4.37 3.56
N GLY A 69 6.45 -4.00 2.46
CA GLY A 69 5.45 -4.84 1.80
C GLY A 69 6.02 -6.15 1.25
N ILE A 70 7.24 -6.14 0.68
CA ILE A 70 7.93 -7.36 0.22
C ILE A 70 8.16 -8.33 1.38
N GLN A 71 8.55 -7.84 2.55
CA GLN A 71 8.74 -8.68 3.74
C GLN A 71 7.41 -9.26 4.23
N ALA A 72 6.35 -8.44 4.30
CA ALA A 72 5.01 -8.87 4.69
C ALA A 72 4.44 -9.92 3.70
N ALA A 73 4.57 -9.67 2.40
CA ALA A 73 4.14 -10.56 1.33
C ALA A 73 4.84 -11.93 1.42
N ARG A 74 6.17 -11.93 1.60
CA ARG A 74 6.93 -13.18 1.80
C ARG A 74 6.51 -13.94 3.06
N ALA A 75 6.28 -13.22 4.16
CA ALA A 75 5.82 -13.83 5.40
C ALA A 75 4.40 -14.44 5.27
N ALA A 76 3.54 -13.81 4.47
CA ALA A 76 2.19 -14.30 4.15
C ALA A 76 2.17 -15.40 3.06
N GLY A 77 3.31 -15.71 2.42
CA GLY A 77 3.40 -16.64 1.31
C GLY A 77 2.93 -16.08 -0.04
N ASP A 78 2.65 -14.78 -0.12
CA ASP A 78 2.22 -14.10 -1.34
C ASP A 78 3.44 -13.69 -2.19
N LEU A 79 4.02 -14.67 -2.88
CA LEU A 79 5.20 -14.45 -3.72
C LEU A 79 4.91 -13.59 -4.95
N HIS A 80 3.65 -13.55 -5.40
CA HIS A 80 3.24 -12.72 -6.53
C HIS A 80 3.31 -11.25 -6.15
N ALA A 81 2.67 -10.85 -5.04
CA ALA A 81 2.74 -9.48 -4.54
C ALA A 81 4.19 -9.07 -4.21
N ALA A 82 5.00 -9.99 -3.66
CA ALA A 82 6.41 -9.72 -3.42
C ALA A 82 7.21 -9.44 -4.70
N ALA A 83 6.88 -10.13 -5.81
CA ALA A 83 7.54 -9.92 -7.10
C ALA A 83 7.15 -8.57 -7.72
N GLU A 84 5.85 -8.23 -7.73
CA GLU A 84 5.36 -6.95 -8.26
C GLU A 84 5.97 -5.75 -7.51
N MET A 85 6.00 -5.81 -6.18
CA MET A 85 6.64 -4.77 -5.37
C MET A 85 8.15 -4.67 -5.62
N GLY A 86 8.82 -5.81 -5.86
CA GLY A 86 10.24 -5.85 -6.17
C GLY A 86 10.57 -5.23 -7.54
N GLU A 87 9.70 -5.43 -8.53
CA GLU A 87 9.83 -4.82 -9.85
C GLU A 87 9.72 -3.30 -9.75
N MET A 88 8.67 -2.80 -9.08
CA MET A 88 8.51 -1.35 -8.86
C MET A 88 9.68 -0.76 -8.08
N LEU A 89 10.17 -1.44 -7.05
CA LEU A 89 11.31 -0.95 -6.26
C LEU A 89 12.57 -0.82 -7.11
N THR A 90 12.76 -1.75 -8.04
CA THR A 90 13.88 -1.71 -8.98
C THR A 90 13.74 -0.54 -9.96
N ASP A 91 12.55 -0.31 -10.49
CA ASP A 91 12.25 0.81 -11.38
C ASP A 91 12.52 2.18 -10.71
N LEU A 92 12.01 2.36 -9.49
CA LEU A 92 12.29 3.56 -8.67
C LEU A 92 13.79 3.73 -8.35
N GLY A 93 14.55 2.64 -8.30
CA GLY A 93 16.01 2.69 -8.14
C GLY A 93 16.71 3.34 -9.34
N ARG A 94 16.29 2.98 -10.55
CA ARG A 94 16.87 3.49 -11.80
C ARG A 94 16.52 4.95 -12.10
N LEU A 95 15.37 5.42 -11.62
CA LEU A 95 14.91 6.79 -11.80
C LEU A 95 15.62 7.81 -10.88
N GLY A 96 16.35 7.34 -9.87
CA GLY A 96 17.03 8.18 -8.88
C GLY A 96 18.55 8.29 -9.06
N GLU A 97 19.10 7.75 -10.16
CA GLU A 97 20.53 7.85 -10.54
C GLU A 97 20.76 8.88 -11.66
#